data_AF-A0A0F8V721-F1
#
_entry.id   AF-A0A0F8V721-F1
#
_cell.length_a   1.000
_cell.length_b   1.000
_cell.length_c   1.000
_cell.angle_alpha   90.00
_cell.angle_beta   90.00
_cell.angle_gamma   90.00
#
_symmetry.space_group_name_H-M   'P 1'
#
loop_
_entity.id
_entity.type
_entity.pdbx_description
1 polymer ?
#
loop_
_entity_poly.entity_id
_entity_poly.type
_entity_poly.pdbx_seq_one_letter_code
_entity_poly.pdbx_strand_id
1 'polypeptide(L)'
;MCKHILNAQVAIRSPCCTNSPPPSASSLCYRDDSILMNFFRLTGRKWFDCAECHHEQETHPLAKSAEMIFACKKCKKCFRKDASEFEESDEYCPHCDNHFVIDAVTPKPTLQVEGEDVRIDSRMLKDDRVRGDQERSLFNITDAADRLG
;
A
#
# COMPACT_ATOMS: atom_id res chain seq x y z
N MET A 1 -0.17 3.96 8.62
CA MET A 1 0.37 3.77 7.26
C MET A 1 -0.71 3.09 6.43
N CYS A 2 -0.91 3.54 5.20
CA CYS A 2 -1.97 3.06 4.31
C CYS A 2 -1.70 1.61 3.88
N LYS A 3 -2.75 0.79 3.80
CA LYS A 3 -2.67 -0.59 3.28
C LYS A 3 -2.50 -0.62 1.76
N HIS A 4 -3.06 0.38 1.06
CA HIS A 4 -3.16 0.42 -0.40
C HIS A 4 -2.00 1.17 -1.06
N ILE A 5 -1.49 2.22 -0.41
CA ILE A 5 -0.44 3.11 -0.93
C ILE A 5 0.67 3.21 0.12
N LEU A 6 1.72 2.39 -0.04
CA LEU A 6 2.77 2.26 0.97
C LEU A 6 3.56 3.56 1.19
N ASN A 7 3.67 4.37 0.14
CA ASN A 7 4.42 5.62 0.13
C ASN A 7 3.58 6.87 0.41
N ALA A 8 2.30 6.76 0.82
CA ALA A 8 1.43 7.92 1.03
C ALA A 8 2.01 8.97 2.00
N GLN A 9 2.32 10.17 1.49
CA GLN A 9 3.00 11.26 2.22
C GLN A 9 2.07 12.26 2.91
N VAL A 10 0.80 12.28 2.52
CA VAL A 10 -0.24 13.18 3.06
C VAL A 10 -1.46 12.37 3.48
N ALA A 11 -2.23 12.91 4.41
CA ALA A 11 -3.58 12.43 4.73
C ALA A 11 -4.60 13.46 4.21
N ILE A 12 -5.70 12.98 3.66
CA ILE A 12 -6.78 13.76 3.06
C ILE A 12 -7.93 13.83 4.07
N ARG A 13 -8.46 15.03 4.28
CA ARG A 13 -9.71 15.20 5.03
C ARG A 13 -10.89 14.85 4.15
N SER A 14 -11.72 13.91 4.60
CA SER A 14 -12.95 13.59 3.89
C SER A 14 -14.05 14.62 4.21
N PRO A 15 -14.66 15.25 3.19
CA PRO A 15 -15.72 16.24 3.42
C PRO A 15 -17.04 15.57 3.83
N CYS A 16 -17.27 14.32 3.43
CA CYS A 16 -18.53 13.58 3.61
C CYS A 16 -18.68 12.91 4.98
N CYS A 17 -17.57 12.60 5.67
CA CYS A 17 -17.61 11.89 6.94
C CYS A 17 -17.93 12.86 8.08
N THR A 18 -19.17 12.82 8.58
CA THR A 18 -19.54 13.44 9.85
C THR A 18 -19.21 12.49 11.00
N ASN A 19 -18.87 13.03 12.18
CA ASN A 19 -18.66 12.21 13.38
C ASN A 19 -19.98 11.50 13.79
N SER A 20 -20.21 10.29 13.29
CA SER A 20 -21.07 9.31 13.97
C SER A 20 -20.24 8.58 15.04
N PRO A 21 -20.82 8.26 16.21
CA PRO A 21 -20.12 7.46 17.21
C PRO A 21 -19.77 6.09 16.61
N PRO A 22 -18.59 5.52 16.92
CA PRO A 22 -18.12 4.30 16.27
C PRO A 22 -19.05 3.12 16.58
N PRO A 23 -19.52 2.37 15.58
CA PRO A 23 -20.09 1.05 15.82
C PRO A 23 -18.96 0.10 16.19
N SER A 24 -18.87 -0.25 17.48
CA SER A 24 -18.00 -1.28 18.08
C SER A 24 -16.48 -1.12 17.87
N ALA A 25 -15.76 -1.12 18.99
CA ALA A 25 -14.33 -0.84 19.11
C ALA A 25 -13.37 -1.94 18.59
N SER A 26 -13.69 -2.63 17.50
CA SER A 26 -12.90 -3.79 17.02
C SER A 26 -12.11 -3.59 15.72
N SER A 27 -12.21 -2.43 15.05
CA SER A 27 -11.47 -2.15 13.80
C SER A 27 -10.39 -1.08 13.95
N LEU A 28 -9.61 -1.11 15.04
CA LEU A 28 -8.42 -0.29 15.18
C LEU A 28 -7.28 -0.86 14.32
N CYS A 29 -7.23 -0.45 13.06
CA CYS A 29 -5.98 -0.39 12.31
C CYS A 29 -5.49 1.07 12.19
N TYR A 30 -5.43 1.76 13.33
CA TYR A 30 -4.61 2.97 13.49
C TYR A 30 -3.54 2.64 14.53
N ARG A 31 -2.39 2.14 14.05
CA ARG A 31 -1.21 1.97 14.92
C ARG A 31 -0.68 3.34 15.33
N ASP A 32 -0.34 3.39 16.61
CA ASP A 32 0.08 4.51 17.45
C ASP A 32 1.03 5.52 16.81
N ASP A 33 0.57 6.77 16.78
CA ASP A 33 1.41 7.97 16.92
C ASP A 33 0.62 8.98 17.76
N SER A 34 0.77 8.87 19.08
CA SER A 34 -0.03 9.50 20.15
C SER A 34 0.00 11.04 20.19
N ILE A 35 0.72 11.70 19.28
CA ILE A 35 0.83 13.16 19.20
C ILE A 35 -0.08 13.75 18.09
N LEU A 36 -0.41 12.99 17.03
CA LEU A 36 -1.25 13.48 15.93
C LEU A 36 -2.75 13.47 16.27
N MET A 37 -3.17 12.56 17.16
CA MET A 37 -4.58 12.26 17.47
C MET A 37 -5.33 13.40 18.16
N ASN A 38 -4.64 14.32 18.86
CA ASN A 38 -5.32 15.39 19.60
C ASN A 38 -5.70 16.59 18.73
N PHE A 39 -4.94 16.89 17.67
CA PHE A 39 -5.23 18.04 16.79
C PHE A 39 -6.35 17.72 15.78
N PHE A 40 -6.40 16.48 15.28
CA PHE A 40 -7.41 16.06 14.31
C PHE A 40 -8.77 15.73 14.93
N ARG A 41 -8.82 15.36 16.23
CA ARG A 41 -10.08 15.07 16.96
C ARG A 41 -11.01 16.27 17.12
N LEU A 42 -10.49 17.50 17.17
CA LEU A 42 -11.28 18.70 17.47
C LEU A 42 -12.20 19.13 16.31
N THR A 43 -11.98 18.62 15.08
CA THR A 43 -12.65 19.16 13.88
C THR A 43 -13.84 18.37 13.38
N GLY A 44 -14.33 17.37 14.13
CA GLY A 44 -15.57 16.66 13.77
C GLY A 44 -15.50 15.79 12.51
N ARG A 45 -14.33 15.72 11.85
CA ARG A 45 -14.15 15.07 10.54
C ARG A 45 -12.97 14.12 10.55
N LYS A 46 -13.10 13.05 9.77
CA LYS A 46 -12.12 11.98 9.69
C LYS A 46 -11.07 12.25 8.61
N TRP A 47 -9.95 11.57 8.75
CA TRP A 47 -8.78 11.69 7.88
C TRP A 47 -8.42 10.31 7.34
N PHE A 48 -8.09 10.26 6.06
CA PHE A 48 -7.79 9.04 5.35
C PHE A 48 -6.57 9.23 4.46
N ASP A 49 -5.75 8.19 4.30
CA ASP A 49 -4.58 8.24 3.43
C ASP A 49 -4.94 8.08 1.94
N CYS A 50 -6.09 7.48 1.64
CA CYS A 50 -6.49 7.12 0.28
C CYS A 50 -8.02 6.98 0.13
N ALA A 51 -8.52 7.01 -1.10
CA ALA A 51 -9.96 6.84 -1.38
C ALA A 51 -10.47 5.43 -1.05
N GLU A 52 -9.67 4.39 -1.30
CA GLU A 52 -9.99 3.01 -0.94
C GLU A 52 -10.10 2.82 0.57
N CYS A 53 -9.19 3.48 1.31
CA CYS A 53 -9.15 3.49 2.77
C CYS A 53 -10.43 4.08 3.38
N HIS A 54 -11.04 5.05 2.70
CA HIS A 54 -12.34 5.61 3.06
C HIS A 54 -13.46 4.61 2.77
N HIS A 55 -13.46 3.99 1.59
CA HIS A 55 -14.50 3.05 1.18
C HIS A 55 -14.55 1.79 2.06
N GLU A 56 -13.42 1.34 2.58
CA GLU A 56 -13.38 0.23 3.54
C GLU A 56 -13.99 0.58 4.90
N GLN A 57 -13.84 1.84 5.34
CA GLN A 57 -14.28 2.27 6.66
C GLN A 57 -15.71 2.81 6.64
N GLU A 58 -16.19 3.30 5.50
CA GLU A 58 -17.45 4.00 5.38
C GLU A 58 -18.31 3.44 4.25
N THR A 59 -19.60 3.33 4.52
CA THR A 59 -20.58 2.69 3.62
C THR A 59 -21.07 3.59 2.49
N HIS A 60 -20.50 4.78 2.32
CA HIS A 60 -20.94 5.78 1.33
C HIS A 60 -19.80 6.21 0.40
N PRO A 61 -20.11 6.71 -0.81
CA PRO A 61 -19.09 7.19 -1.73
C PRO A 61 -18.47 8.52 -1.28
N LEU A 62 -17.16 8.68 -1.50
CA LEU A 62 -16.43 9.89 -1.17
C LEU A 62 -16.96 11.10 -1.96
N ALA A 63 -17.40 12.15 -1.28
CA ALA A 63 -17.86 13.37 -1.93
C ALA A 63 -16.67 14.14 -2.53
N LYS A 64 -16.79 14.54 -3.80
CA LYS A 64 -15.80 15.37 -4.50
C LYS A 64 -15.98 16.84 -4.08
N SER A 65 -14.92 17.46 -3.58
CA SER A 65 -14.86 18.91 -3.32
C SER A 65 -13.75 19.54 -4.14
N ALA A 66 -13.97 20.77 -4.60
CA ALA A 66 -12.94 21.56 -5.28
C ALA A 66 -11.82 21.93 -4.31
N GLU A 67 -12.16 22.29 -3.07
CA GLU A 67 -11.18 22.54 -2.02
C GLU A 67 -10.83 21.23 -1.30
N MET A 68 -9.57 20.81 -1.39
CA MET A 68 -9.04 19.66 -0.66
C MET A 68 -8.14 20.13 0.48
N ILE A 69 -8.29 19.51 1.65
CA ILE A 69 -7.45 19.77 2.82
C ILE A 69 -6.53 18.57 3.01
N PHE A 70 -5.23 18.85 2.96
CA PHE A 70 -4.18 17.86 3.16
C PHE A 70 -3.46 18.10 4.49
N ALA A 71 -3.02 17.01 5.12
CA ALA A 71 -2.12 17.02 6.26
C ALA A 71 -0.80 16.35 5.85
N CYS A 72 0.31 17.09 5.88
CA CYS A 72 1.62 16.54 5.56
C CYS A 72 2.15 15.67 6.70
N LYS A 73 2.62 14.46 6.39
CA LYS A 73 3.19 13.56 7.42
C LYS A 73 4.58 13.99 7.89
N LYS A 74 5.36 14.67 7.04
CA LYS A 74 6.71 15.17 7.38
C LYS A 74 6.64 16.33 8.37
N CYS A 75 5.88 17.38 8.06
CA CYS A 75 5.82 18.58 8.90
C CYS A 75 4.59 18.65 9.83
N LYS A 76 3.64 17.71 9.71
CA LYS A 76 2.42 17.60 10.52
C LYS A 76 1.50 18.83 10.45
N LYS A 77 1.69 19.70 9.45
CA LYS A 77 0.86 20.89 9.22
C LYS A 77 -0.23 20.59 8.19
N CYS A 78 -1.39 21.19 8.41
CA CYS A 78 -2.54 21.12 7.52
C CYS A 78 -2.52 22.30 6.55
N PHE A 79 -2.74 22.05 5.27
CA PHE A 79 -2.84 23.08 4.24
C PHE A 79 -4.02 22.79 3.31
N ARG A 80 -4.46 23.82 2.60
CA ARG A 80 -5.57 23.77 1.65
C ARG A 80 -5.01 23.86 0.24
N LYS A 81 -5.61 23.10 -0.67
CA LYS A 81 -5.28 23.11 -2.09
C LYS A 81 -6.53 22.98 -2.92
N ASP A 82 -6.60 23.75 -3.99
CA ASP A 82 -7.68 23.70 -4.96
C ASP A 82 -7.41 22.60 -5.99
N ALA A 83 -8.37 21.69 -6.17
CA ALA A 83 -8.31 20.55 -7.07
C ALA A 83 -8.63 20.90 -8.53
N SER A 84 -8.98 22.16 -8.81
CA SER A 84 -9.44 22.61 -10.12
C SER A 84 -8.30 23.00 -11.05
N GLU A 85 -7.18 23.48 -10.50
CA GLU A 85 -6.03 24.00 -11.22
C GLU A 85 -4.78 23.29 -10.68
N PHE A 86 -4.44 22.12 -11.26
CA PHE A 86 -3.21 21.42 -10.90
C PHE A 86 -2.04 22.02 -11.66
N GLU A 87 -1.28 22.90 -11.02
CA GLU A 87 -0.03 23.46 -11.54
C GLU A 87 1.18 22.76 -10.91
N GLU A 88 2.36 22.77 -11.54
CA GLU A 88 3.57 22.04 -11.07
C GLU A 88 4.05 22.51 -9.68
N SER A 89 3.72 23.75 -9.29
CA SER A 89 3.96 24.28 -7.93
C SER A 89 3.18 23.55 -6.84
N ASP A 90 2.18 22.77 -7.23
CA ASP A 90 1.19 22.18 -6.34
C ASP A 90 1.60 20.82 -5.84
N GLU A 91 2.71 20.28 -6.37
CA GLU A 91 3.25 18.98 -6.02
C GLU A 91 3.91 18.97 -4.62
N TYR A 92 4.21 20.16 -4.08
CA TYR A 92 4.99 20.33 -2.86
C TYR A 92 4.17 20.91 -1.71
N CYS A 93 4.49 20.44 -0.49
CA CYS A 93 3.93 21.03 0.72
C CYS A 93 4.53 22.43 0.98
N PRO A 94 3.73 23.49 1.17
CA PRO A 94 4.20 24.88 1.35
C PRO A 94 4.95 25.13 2.66
N HIS A 95 5.12 24.10 3.49
CA HIS A 95 5.73 24.21 4.81
C HIS A 95 7.06 23.47 4.97
N CYS A 96 7.39 22.55 4.07
CA CYS A 96 8.58 21.71 4.21
C CYS A 96 9.09 21.09 2.90
N ASP A 97 8.60 21.56 1.76
CA ASP A 97 8.96 21.10 0.42
C ASP A 97 8.85 19.58 0.25
N ASN A 98 7.93 18.95 0.98
CA ASN A 98 7.67 17.53 0.82
C ASN A 98 6.82 17.31 -0.43
N HIS A 99 7.39 16.61 -1.41
CA HIS A 99 6.69 16.17 -2.60
C HIS A 99 5.61 15.15 -2.22
N PHE A 100 4.34 15.47 -2.49
CA PHE A 100 3.20 14.63 -2.09
C PHE A 100 2.46 13.98 -3.27
N VAL A 101 2.75 14.40 -4.50
CA VAL A 101 2.22 13.79 -5.73
C VAL A 101 3.25 12.79 -6.26
N ILE A 102 3.35 11.64 -5.61
CA ILE A 102 4.25 10.55 -6.01
C ILE A 102 3.47 9.35 -6.54
N ASP A 103 4.08 8.59 -7.44
CA ASP A 103 3.50 7.36 -7.98
C ASP A 103 3.11 6.41 -6.85
N ALA A 104 1.85 5.97 -6.85
CA ALA A 104 1.34 5.09 -5.81
C ALA A 104 2.05 3.73 -5.87
N VAL A 105 2.85 3.41 -4.83
CA VAL A 105 3.46 2.09 -4.68
C VAL A 105 2.42 1.17 -4.05
N THR A 106 1.77 0.39 -4.89
CA THR A 106 0.91 -0.70 -4.46
C THR A 106 1.78 -1.88 -4.01
N PRO A 107 1.39 -2.58 -2.92
CA PRO A 107 2.09 -3.79 -2.50
C PRO A 107 1.97 -4.84 -3.60
N LYS A 108 3.08 -5.13 -4.29
CA LYS A 108 3.13 -6.22 -5.26
C LYS A 108 3.14 -7.54 -4.49
N PRO A 109 2.20 -8.48 -4.76
CA PRO A 109 2.23 -9.79 -4.13
C PRO A 109 3.46 -10.55 -4.65
N THR A 110 4.52 -10.56 -3.86
CA THR A 110 5.70 -11.39 -4.13
C THR A 110 5.48 -12.75 -3.47
N LEU A 111 5.40 -13.82 -4.27
CA LEU A 111 5.43 -15.19 -3.76
C LEU A 111 6.85 -15.47 -3.26
N GLN A 112 7.07 -15.29 -1.96
CA GLN A 112 8.32 -15.69 -1.31
C GLN A 112 8.21 -17.17 -0.98
N VAL A 113 9.10 -17.98 -1.56
CA VAL A 113 9.26 -19.38 -1.16
C VAL A 113 10.09 -19.36 0.11
N GLU A 114 9.46 -19.54 1.26
CA GLU A 114 10.15 -19.68 2.54
C GLU A 114 10.93 -21.00 2.51
N GLY A 115 12.25 -20.91 2.30
CA GLY A 115 13.15 -22.04 2.50
C GLY A 115 13.47 -22.15 3.98
N GLU A 116 13.14 -23.29 4.58
CA GLU A 116 13.62 -23.64 5.93
C GLU A 116 15.16 -23.74 5.97
N ASP A 117 15.74 -23.93 7.16
CA ASP A 117 17.19 -24.05 7.36
C ASP A 117 17.81 -25.00 6.31
N VAL A 118 18.81 -24.49 5.59
CA VAL A 118 19.54 -25.17 4.51
C VAL A 118 20.13 -26.51 4.95
N ARG A 119 20.40 -26.68 6.26
CA ARG A 119 20.89 -27.95 6.81
C ARG A 119 19.82 -29.03 6.92
N ILE A 120 18.54 -28.64 7.03
CA ILE A 120 17.41 -29.54 7.26
C ILE A 120 16.73 -29.88 5.93
N ASP A 121 16.55 -28.91 5.03
CA ASP A 121 15.97 -29.15 3.71
C ASP A 121 16.89 -28.65 2.56
N SER A 122 17.69 -29.57 2.02
CA SER A 122 18.62 -29.29 0.93
C SER A 122 17.97 -29.31 -0.46
N ARG A 123 16.64 -29.51 -0.57
CA ARG A 123 15.95 -29.64 -1.85
C ARG A 123 15.98 -28.38 -2.71
N MET A 124 16.13 -27.21 -2.09
CA MET A 124 16.17 -25.90 -2.78
C MET A 124 17.59 -25.46 -3.17
N LEU A 125 18.64 -26.24 -2.85
CA LEU A 125 20.02 -25.92 -3.20
C LEU A 125 20.42 -26.66 -4.49
N LYS A 126 20.88 -25.92 -5.51
CA LYS A 126 21.41 -26.50 -6.76
C LYS A 126 22.92 -26.68 -6.65
N ASP A 127 23.42 -27.91 -6.82
CA ASP A 127 24.86 -28.18 -6.93
C ASP A 127 25.28 -28.22 -8.39
N ASP A 128 26.07 -27.23 -8.82
CA ASP A 128 26.54 -27.09 -10.20
C ASP A 128 27.58 -28.16 -10.62
N ARG A 129 28.08 -28.97 -9.68
CA ARG A 129 29.04 -30.06 -9.98
C ARG A 129 28.36 -31.34 -10.44
N VAL A 130 27.10 -31.51 -10.12
CA VAL A 130 26.31 -32.69 -10.52
C VAL A 130 25.67 -32.39 -11.86
N ARG A 131 25.97 -33.22 -12.87
CA ARG A 131 25.36 -33.09 -14.19
C ARG A 131 23.85 -33.29 -14.03
N GLY A 132 23.06 -32.24 -14.26
CA GLY A 132 21.60 -32.31 -14.16
C GLY A 132 21.05 -33.43 -15.03
N ASP A 133 20.01 -34.12 -14.53
CA ASP A 133 19.32 -35.15 -15.30
C ASP A 133 18.82 -34.49 -16.60
N GLN A 134 19.12 -35.09 -17.76
CA GLN A 134 18.68 -34.54 -19.04
C GLN A 134 17.17 -34.31 -18.96
N GLU A 135 16.72 -33.11 -19.32
CA GLU A 135 15.30 -32.78 -19.34
C GLU A 135 14.57 -33.85 -20.17
N ARG A 136 13.84 -34.73 -19.49
CA ARG A 136 13.00 -35.76 -20.11
C ARG A 136 11.81 -35.07 -20.76
N SER A 137 12.07 -34.42 -21.88
CA SER A 137 11.02 -33.84 -22.70
C SER A 137 10.34 -34.97 -23.47
N LEU A 138 9.00 -34.93 -23.51
CA LEU A 138 8.17 -35.89 -24.26
C LEU A 138 8.46 -35.91 -25.77
N PHE A 139 9.29 -34.98 -26.27
CA PHE A 139 9.63 -34.80 -27.68
C PHE A 139 11.03 -35.32 -28.05
N ASN A 140 11.75 -35.94 -27.12
CA ASN A 140 13.06 -36.51 -27.42
C ASN A 140 12.90 -37.87 -28.13
N ILE A 141 13.28 -37.90 -29.41
CA ILE A 141 13.21 -39.09 -30.30
C ILE A 141 13.91 -40.31 -29.71
N THR A 142 14.94 -40.11 -28.88
CA THR A 142 15.68 -41.17 -28.19
C THR A 142 14.89 -41.83 -27.04
N ASP A 143 14.02 -41.11 -26.34
CA ASP A 143 13.25 -41.65 -25.19
C ASP A 143 12.02 -42.46 -25.65
N ALA A 144 11.52 -42.19 -26.86
CA ALA A 144 10.40 -42.93 -27.46
C ALA A 144 10.74 -44.38 -27.83
N ALA A 145 12.01 -44.67 -28.12
CA ALA A 145 12.47 -46.01 -28.50
C ALA A 145 12.48 -46.99 -27.31
N ASP A 146 12.83 -46.51 -26.11
CA ASP A 146 12.89 -47.33 -24.89
C ASP A 146 11.52 -47.69 -24.29
N ARG A 147 10.43 -47.02 -24.74
CA ARG A 147 9.06 -47.28 -24.24
C ARG A 147 8.24 -48.23 -25.13
N LEU A 148 8.78 -48.67 -26.27
CA LEU A 148 8.09 -49.53 -27.24
C LEU A 148 8.63 -50.98 -27.27
N GLY A 149 9.42 -51.36 -26.26
CA GLY A 149 9.91 -52.73 -26.05
C GLY A 149 9.17 -53.44 -24.93
#